data_AF-A0A529N7P0-F1
#
_entry.id   AF-A0A529N7P0-F1
#
_cell.length_a   1.000
_cell.length_b   1.000
_cell.length_c   1.000
_cell.angle_alpha   90.00
_cell.angle_beta   90.00
_cell.angle_gamma   90.00
#
_symmetry.space_group_name_H-M   'P 1'
#
loop_
_entity.id
_entity.type
_entity.pdbx_description
1 polymer ?
#
loop_
_entity_poly.entity_id
_entity_poly.type
_entity_poly.pdbx_seq_one_letter_code
_entity_poly.pdbx_strand_id
1 'polypeptide(L)' 'MDLKDKTVLITGSTDGVGRVVAEKLGASGAHI' A
#
# COMPACT_ATOMS: atom_id res chain seq x y z
N MET A 1 -11.39 -0.32 -3.62
CA MET A 1 -10.94 -1.49 -4.41
C MET A 1 -10.86 -2.66 -3.45
N ASP A 2 -11.22 -3.85 -3.90
CA ASP A 2 -10.91 -5.08 -3.15
C ASP A 2 -9.54 -5.56 -3.61
N LEU A 3 -8.52 -5.41 -2.77
CA LEU A 3 -7.14 -5.80 -3.07
C LEU A 3 -6.70 -7.06 -2.32
N LYS A 4 -7.67 -7.83 -1.79
CA LYS A 4 -7.39 -9.08 -1.11
C LYS A 4 -6.56 -10.01 -2.01
N ASP A 5 -5.57 -10.66 -1.40
CA ASP A 5 -4.65 -11.60 -2.07
C ASP A 5 -3.79 -10.97 -3.18
N LYS A 6 -3.59 -9.64 -3.16
CA LYS A 6 -2.64 -8.93 -4.02
C LYS A 6 -1.42 -8.45 -3.22
N THR A 7 -0.24 -8.58 -3.83
CA THR A 7 1.02 -8.07 -3.29
C THR A 7 1.47 -6.83 -4.09
N VAL A 8 1.93 -5.78 -3.40
CA VAL A 8 2.33 -4.51 -4.00
C VAL A 8 3.67 -4.06 -3.45
N LEU A 9 4.67 -3.89 -4.31
CA LEU A 9 5.95 -3.27 -3.93
C LEU A 9 5.84 -1.75 -4.00
N ILE A 10 6.11 -1.07 -2.88
CA ILE A 10 6.19 0.39 -2.82
C ILE A 10 7.63 0.81 -2.54
N THR A 11 8.19 1.66 -3.40
CA THR A 11 9.49 2.31 -3.18
C THR A 11 9.30 3.70 -2.59
N GLY A 12 10.27 4.19 -1.82
CA GLY A 12 10.18 5.52 -1.18
C GLY A 12 9.06 5.64 -0.15
N SER A 13 8.77 4.58 0.61
CA SER A 13 7.66 4.49 1.56
C SER A 13 7.96 5.06 2.95
N THR A 14 9.17 5.57 3.19
CA THR A 14 9.57 6.11 4.51
C THR A 14 8.67 7.25 4.97
N ASP A 15 8.28 8.17 4.08
CA ASP A 15 7.34 9.26 4.38
C ASP A 15 6.67 9.83 3.11
N GLY A 16 5.87 10.88 3.27
CA GLY A 16 5.23 11.61 2.19
C GLY A 16 4.22 10.76 1.44
N VAL A 17 4.28 10.82 0.12
CA VAL A 17 3.33 10.12 -0.75
C VAL A 17 3.44 8.61 -0.60
N GLY A 18 4.66 8.06 -0.53
CA GLY A 18 4.87 6.61 -0.43
C GLY A 18 4.22 6.01 0.83
N ARG A 19 4.34 6.71 1.96
CA ARG A 19 3.67 6.34 3.21
C ARG A 19 2.15 6.35 3.09
N VAL A 20 1.58 7.45 2.57
CA VAL A 20 0.12 7.60 2.43
C VAL A 20 -0.47 6.56 1.46
N VAL A 21 0.26 6.20 0.40
CA VAL A 21 -0.15 5.15 -0.53
C VAL A 21 -0.11 3.78 0.13
N ALA A 22 0.96 3.45 0.87
CA ALA A 22 1.06 2.20 1.62
C ALA A 22 -0.10 2.01 2.60
N GLU A 23 -0.43 3.06 3.37
CA GLU A 23 -1.55 3.06 4.32
C GLU A 23 -2.90 2.81 3.62
N LYS A 24 -3.17 3.51 2.51
CA LYS A 24 -4.44 3.38 1.77
C LYS A 24 -4.60 2.03 1.10
N LEU A 25 -3.54 1.50 0.51
CA LEU A 25 -3.56 0.21 -0.18
C LEU A 25 -3.64 -0.95 0.84
N GLY A 26 -2.91 -0.87 1.95
CA GLY A 26 -3.04 -1.83 3.06
C GLY A 26 -4.45 -1.84 3.66
N ALA A 27 -5.05 -0.66 3.88
CA ALA A 27 -6.44 -0.55 4.32
C ALA A 27 -7.46 -1.13 3.32
N SER A 28 -7.07 -1.24 2.05
CA SER A 28 -7.88 -1.88 0.99
C SER A 28 -7.62 -3.39 0.85
N GLY A 29 -6.80 -3.98 1.71
CA GLY A 29 -6.55 -5.44 1.78
C GLY A 29 -5.31 -5.94 1.05
N ALA A 30 -4.47 -5.05 0.51
CA ALA A 30 -3.23 -5.45 -0.14
C ALA A 30 -2.16 -5.87 0.89
N HIS A 31 -1.34 -6.86 0.52
CA HIS A 31 -0.05 -7.11 1.16
C HIS A 31 0.98 -6.16 0.54
N ILE A 32 1.59 -5.32 1.38
CA ILE A 32 2.54 -4.28 0.96
C ILE A 32 3.96 -4.72 1.35
#